data_AF-A0A369GEB8-F1
#
_entry.id   AF-A0A369GEB8-F1
#
_cell.length_a   1.000
_cell.length_b   1.000
_cell.length_c   1.000
_cell.angle_alpha   90.00
_cell.angle_beta   90.00
_cell.angle_gamma   90.00
#
_symmetry.space_group_name_H-M   'P 1'
#
loop_
_entity.id
_entity.type
_entity.pdbx_description
1 polymer ?
#
loop_
_entity_poly.entity_id
_entity_poly.type
_entity_poly.pdbx_seq_one_letter_code
_entity_poly.pdbx_strand_id
1 'polypeptide(L)'
;MTTPITTPMTTPVTTPVTTPKETTSSSPQQTPLQIPRPISKPIGEETAALRARNWLHRRSETLYSECDDGTVIRDNFSQLLILETLSDPSLIRLRYPTQSSTWNYFQGTPCKTTREYPDDVDVTSYAHRLLPHDSSTTHNLLDKMLTPEMTSPEGIIQVYFSPSRNRLDPAVCINALRLYAHHDRYETPSLSATKTYVLETLLQRRYLSGTRYYPSPDVFLYFLAHLVRHIPLGRPLLRGPLAERFHRPADALSLAMRLEACRLVGVEPPAAERKRLLAMQRPDGSFDPGWLCKFGRSAVRIGNRGLTTALAVRAIEAAAAGMSDDHKPALL
;
A
#
# COMPACT_ATOMS: atom_id res chain seq x y z
N MET A 1 16.29 61.89 13.54
CA MET A 1 16.24 63.13 12.75
C MET A 1 16.37 62.73 11.30
N THR A 2 15.23 62.75 10.62
CA THR A 2 14.94 62.28 9.26
C THR A 2 14.65 63.50 8.40
N THR A 3 15.33 63.64 7.27
CA THR A 3 14.97 64.60 6.22
C THR A 3 14.72 63.84 4.91
N PRO A 4 13.53 64.00 4.29
CA PRO A 4 13.17 63.34 3.05
C PRO A 4 13.52 64.20 1.82
N ILE A 5 13.83 63.53 0.71
CA ILE A 5 13.98 64.15 -0.61
C ILE A 5 12.64 64.02 -1.35
N THR A 6 12.06 65.17 -1.67
CA THR A 6 10.84 65.36 -2.48
C THR A 6 11.20 65.45 -3.96
N THR A 7 10.44 64.79 -4.84
CA THR A 7 10.47 65.02 -6.29
C THR A 7 9.01 65.14 -6.78
N PRO A 8 8.72 65.99 -7.79
CA PRO A 8 7.37 66.50 -8.01
C PRO A 8 6.50 65.61 -8.90
N MET A 9 5.20 65.60 -8.59
CA MET A 9 4.15 65.04 -9.43
C MET A 9 4.00 65.85 -10.72
N THR A 10 3.98 65.15 -11.85
CA THR A 10 3.43 65.65 -13.12
C THR A 10 2.33 64.69 -13.58
N THR A 11 1.13 65.24 -13.73
CA THR A 11 -0.06 64.56 -14.26
C THR A 11 -0.03 64.60 -15.78
N PRO A 12 -0.35 63.49 -16.48
CA PRO A 12 -0.75 63.55 -17.87
C PRO A 12 -2.27 63.41 -18.01
N VAL A 13 -2.77 64.31 -18.86
CA VAL A 13 -4.13 64.50 -19.35
C VAL A 13 -4.69 63.22 -20.00
N THR A 14 -5.93 62.91 -19.64
CA THR A 14 -6.81 61.91 -20.27
C THR A 14 -7.22 62.33 -21.68
N THR A 15 -7.01 61.46 -22.66
CA THR A 15 -7.74 61.48 -23.94
C THR A 15 -8.41 60.13 -24.16
N PRO A 16 -9.65 60.09 -24.69
CA PRO A 16 -10.43 58.86 -24.78
C PRO A 16 -10.06 58.10 -26.05
N VAL A 17 -9.49 56.90 -25.89
CA VAL A 17 -9.31 55.95 -26.99
C VAL A 17 -10.56 55.08 -27.08
N THR A 18 -11.24 55.22 -28.21
CA THR A 18 -12.38 54.44 -28.66
C THR A 18 -12.03 52.96 -28.80
N THR A 19 -12.82 52.11 -28.17
CA THR A 19 -12.77 50.65 -28.25
C THR A 19 -13.15 50.14 -29.65
N PRO A 20 -12.33 49.27 -30.28
CA PRO A 20 -12.80 48.46 -31.39
C PRO A 20 -13.69 47.33 -30.85
N LYS A 21 -14.87 47.18 -31.46
CA LYS A 21 -15.77 46.03 -31.27
C LYS A 21 -15.03 44.73 -31.61
N GLU A 22 -14.79 43.89 -30.60
CA GLU A 22 -14.44 42.49 -30.83
C GLU A 22 -15.64 41.77 -31.42
N THR A 23 -15.50 41.39 -32.69
CA THR A 23 -16.37 40.45 -33.39
C THR A 23 -16.21 39.06 -32.79
N THR A 24 -17.29 38.52 -32.24
CA THR A 24 -17.42 37.15 -31.74
C THR A 24 -17.33 36.15 -32.90
N SER A 25 -16.13 35.59 -33.11
CA SER A 25 -15.93 34.40 -33.95
C SER A 25 -16.13 33.16 -33.08
N SER A 26 -17.36 32.64 -33.04
CA SER A 26 -17.68 31.34 -32.45
C SER A 26 -17.13 30.21 -33.31
N SER A 27 -15.91 29.77 -33.01
CA SER A 27 -15.42 28.47 -33.45
C SER A 27 -16.12 27.37 -32.64
N PRO A 28 -16.74 26.37 -33.27
CA PRO A 28 -17.39 25.29 -32.53
C PRO A 28 -16.33 24.47 -31.78
N GLN A 29 -16.42 24.42 -30.46
CA GLN A 29 -15.73 23.42 -29.65
C GLN A 29 -16.20 22.05 -30.11
N GLN A 30 -15.36 21.34 -30.86
CA GLN A 30 -15.54 19.92 -31.10
C GLN A 30 -15.28 19.20 -29.78
N THR A 31 -16.37 18.86 -29.09
CA THR A 31 -16.37 17.88 -28.00
C THR A 31 -15.72 16.59 -28.55
N PRO A 32 -14.69 16.04 -27.90
CA PRO A 32 -14.15 14.75 -28.32
C PRO A 32 -15.28 13.72 -28.30
N LEU A 33 -15.54 13.07 -29.43
CA LEU A 33 -16.42 11.93 -29.55
C LEU A 33 -16.01 10.90 -28.49
N GLN A 34 -16.75 10.83 -27.39
CA GLN A 34 -16.67 9.72 -26.45
C GLN A 34 -17.16 8.49 -27.20
N ILE A 35 -16.22 7.72 -27.74
CA ILE A 35 -16.51 6.38 -28.23
C ILE A 35 -17.08 5.60 -27.04
N PRO A 36 -18.34 5.13 -27.09
CA PRO A 36 -18.89 4.30 -26.05
C PRO A 36 -17.97 3.08 -25.88
N ARG A 37 -17.42 2.89 -24.67
CA ARG A 37 -16.74 1.61 -24.38
C ARG A 37 -17.76 0.50 -24.66
N PRO A 38 -17.42 -0.51 -25.47
CA PRO A 38 -18.33 -1.61 -25.70
C PRO A 38 -18.73 -2.20 -24.35
N ILE A 39 -20.04 -2.29 -24.11
CA ILE A 39 -20.60 -2.94 -22.93
C ILE A 39 -20.24 -4.42 -23.04
N SER A 40 -19.10 -4.81 -22.47
CA SER A 40 -18.71 -6.20 -22.37
C SER A 40 -19.78 -6.91 -21.53
N LYS A 41 -20.27 -8.07 -22.02
CA LYS A 41 -21.08 -8.98 -21.20
C LYS A 41 -20.40 -9.20 -19.85
N PRO A 42 -21.15 -9.34 -18.74
CA PRO A 42 -20.56 -9.64 -17.45
C PRO A 42 -19.68 -10.88 -17.58
N ILE A 43 -18.39 -10.74 -17.30
CA ILE A 43 -17.47 -11.86 -17.24
C ILE A 43 -17.74 -12.54 -15.90
N GLY A 44 -18.01 -13.85 -15.91
CA GLY A 44 -18.17 -14.62 -14.68
C GLY A 44 -16.88 -14.61 -13.84
N GLU A 45 -17.01 -14.75 -12.51
CA GLU A 45 -15.89 -14.69 -11.57
C GLU A 45 -14.78 -15.70 -11.92
N GLU A 46 -15.13 -16.92 -12.30
CA GLU A 46 -14.18 -17.95 -12.72
C GLU A 46 -13.36 -17.53 -13.95
N THR A 47 -14.02 -16.98 -14.97
CA THR A 47 -13.34 -16.47 -16.17
C THR A 47 -12.47 -15.26 -15.85
N ALA A 48 -12.91 -14.39 -14.94
CA ALA A 48 -12.12 -13.25 -14.49
C ALA A 48 -10.86 -13.72 -13.76
N ALA A 49 -10.98 -14.69 -12.84
CA ALA A 49 -9.86 -15.24 -12.10
C ALA A 49 -8.83 -15.90 -13.03
N LEU A 50 -9.29 -16.75 -13.96
CA LEU A 50 -8.42 -17.42 -14.93
C LEU A 50 -7.61 -16.42 -15.77
N ARG A 51 -8.26 -15.34 -16.25
CA ARG A 51 -7.59 -14.30 -17.03
C ARG A 51 -6.52 -13.57 -16.22
N ALA A 52 -6.77 -13.29 -14.95
CA ALA A 52 -5.80 -12.66 -14.05
C ALA A 52 -4.61 -13.57 -13.75
N ARG A 53 -4.85 -14.87 -13.44
CA ARG A 53 -3.78 -15.88 -13.27
C ARG A 53 -2.89 -15.97 -14.51
N ASN A 54 -3.50 -16.12 -15.69
CA ASN A 54 -2.76 -16.18 -16.95
C ASN A 54 -1.91 -14.93 -17.20
N TRP A 55 -2.42 -13.74 -16.86
CA TRP A 55 -1.66 -12.51 -16.98
C TRP A 55 -0.44 -12.50 -16.05
N LEU A 56 -0.61 -12.93 -14.79
CA LEU A 56 0.47 -12.98 -13.80
C LEU A 56 1.60 -13.91 -14.26
N HIS A 57 1.29 -15.15 -14.66
CA HIS A 57 2.31 -16.11 -15.10
C HIS A 57 3.07 -15.66 -16.34
N ARG A 58 2.40 -15.04 -17.33
CA ARG A 58 3.07 -14.49 -18.52
C ARG A 58 4.03 -13.34 -18.21
N ARG A 59 3.92 -12.73 -17.03
CA ARG A 59 4.70 -11.55 -16.63
C ARG A 59 5.50 -11.74 -15.34
N SER A 60 5.64 -12.97 -14.85
CA SER A 60 6.31 -13.31 -13.58
C SER A 60 7.71 -12.69 -13.42
N GLU A 61 8.41 -12.42 -14.52
CA GLU A 61 9.75 -11.81 -14.49
C GLU A 61 9.75 -10.27 -14.41
N THR A 62 8.58 -9.64 -14.59
CA THR A 62 8.42 -8.20 -14.82
C THR A 62 7.32 -7.57 -13.97
N LEU A 63 6.93 -8.19 -12.86
CA LEU A 63 5.93 -7.66 -11.90
C LEU A 63 6.48 -6.52 -11.04
N TYR A 64 7.15 -5.55 -11.65
CA TYR A 64 7.81 -4.44 -10.97
C TYR A 64 6.82 -3.38 -10.51
N SER A 65 7.24 -2.62 -9.49
CA SER A 65 6.52 -1.42 -9.07
C SER A 65 6.85 -0.24 -9.98
N GLU A 66 6.02 0.79 -9.92
CA GLU A 66 6.20 2.02 -10.68
C GLU A 66 5.78 3.24 -9.86
N CYS A 67 6.46 4.37 -10.09
CA CYS A 67 6.04 5.64 -9.55
C CYS A 67 4.91 6.25 -10.38
N ASP A 68 4.21 7.23 -9.83
CA ASP A 68 3.18 7.98 -10.58
C ASP A 68 3.71 8.82 -11.75
N ASP A 69 5.03 9.00 -11.86
CA ASP A 69 5.71 9.57 -13.04
C ASP A 69 6.28 8.52 -14.00
N GLY A 70 5.95 7.23 -13.81
CA GLY A 70 6.38 6.12 -14.67
C GLY A 70 7.77 5.57 -14.35
N THR A 71 8.47 6.09 -13.33
CA THR A 71 9.75 5.52 -12.91
C THR A 71 9.57 4.09 -12.38
N VAL A 72 10.18 3.11 -13.03
CA VAL A 72 10.13 1.70 -12.62
C VAL A 72 10.98 1.47 -11.37
N ILE A 73 10.44 0.72 -10.42
CA ILE A 73 11.09 0.31 -9.17
C ILE A 73 11.10 -1.22 -9.10
N ARG A 74 12.30 -1.78 -8.92
CA ARG A 74 12.45 -3.18 -8.52
C ARG A 74 12.54 -3.22 -7.00
N ASP A 75 11.50 -3.69 -6.35
CA ASP A 75 11.41 -3.76 -4.89
C ASP A 75 11.16 -5.18 -4.40
N ASN A 76 11.61 -5.49 -3.18
CA ASN A 76 11.34 -6.78 -2.53
C ASN A 76 9.94 -6.84 -1.92
N PHE A 77 9.37 -5.69 -1.52
CA PHE A 77 8.17 -5.66 -0.70
C PHE A 77 6.91 -6.14 -1.43
N SER A 78 6.66 -5.59 -2.62
CA SER A 78 5.55 -6.01 -3.48
C SER A 78 5.65 -7.48 -3.88
N GLN A 79 6.87 -7.97 -4.08
CA GLN A 79 7.13 -9.38 -4.40
C GLN A 79 6.77 -10.29 -3.23
N LEU A 80 7.18 -9.93 -2.01
CA LEU A 80 6.80 -10.67 -0.80
C LEU A 80 5.29 -10.63 -0.54
N LEU A 81 4.62 -9.51 -0.84
CA LEU A 81 3.16 -9.42 -0.77
C LEU A 81 2.47 -10.31 -1.80
N ILE A 82 2.99 -10.39 -3.04
CA ILE A 82 2.50 -11.34 -4.06
C ILE A 82 2.67 -12.77 -3.57
N LEU A 83 3.83 -13.10 -2.99
CA LEU A 83 4.11 -14.42 -2.42
C LEU A 83 3.14 -14.77 -1.29
N GLU A 84 2.92 -13.87 -0.32
CA GLU A 84 1.92 -14.10 0.74
C GLU A 84 0.52 -14.33 0.16
N THR A 85 0.14 -13.53 -0.83
CA THR A 85 -1.22 -13.53 -1.39
C THR A 85 -1.54 -14.82 -2.14
N LEU A 86 -0.60 -15.30 -2.96
CA LEU A 86 -0.83 -16.40 -3.89
C LEU A 86 -0.10 -17.69 -3.54
N SER A 87 0.83 -17.65 -2.58
CA SER A 87 1.68 -18.78 -2.19
C SER A 87 2.39 -19.44 -3.39
N ASP A 88 2.75 -18.62 -4.39
CA ASP A 88 3.36 -19.07 -5.63
C ASP A 88 4.74 -18.41 -5.84
N PRO A 89 5.84 -19.11 -5.53
CA PRO A 89 7.19 -18.56 -5.68
C PRO A 89 7.60 -18.35 -7.15
N SER A 90 6.92 -18.98 -8.12
CA SER A 90 7.27 -18.82 -9.54
C SER A 90 7.01 -17.41 -10.07
N LEU A 91 6.12 -16.66 -9.41
CA LEU A 91 5.69 -15.32 -9.78
C LEU A 91 6.63 -14.20 -9.32
N ILE A 92 7.54 -14.48 -8.40
CA ILE A 92 8.32 -13.45 -7.72
C ILE A 92 9.79 -13.50 -8.11
N ARG A 93 10.45 -12.35 -8.02
CA ARG A 93 11.90 -12.22 -8.11
C ARG A 93 12.37 -11.37 -6.95
N LEU A 94 13.18 -11.94 -6.06
CA LEU A 94 13.70 -11.27 -4.87
C LEU A 94 15.21 -11.04 -5.00
N ARG A 95 15.70 -9.99 -4.35
CA ARG A 95 17.14 -9.82 -4.10
C ARG A 95 17.42 -10.10 -2.63
N TYR A 96 18.01 -11.26 -2.38
CA TYR A 96 18.43 -11.69 -1.04
C TYR A 96 19.60 -10.83 -0.54
N PRO A 97 19.62 -10.46 0.75
CA PRO A 97 20.79 -9.85 1.36
C PRO A 97 21.93 -10.87 1.40
N THR A 98 23.15 -10.44 1.05
CA THR A 98 24.31 -11.33 0.96
C THR A 98 25.06 -11.49 2.29
N GLN A 99 24.91 -10.54 3.21
CA GLN A 99 25.70 -10.44 4.45
C GLN A 99 24.90 -9.92 5.66
N SER A 100 23.57 -9.87 5.56
CA SER A 100 22.70 -9.37 6.63
C SER A 100 21.43 -10.22 6.70
N SER A 101 20.80 -10.27 7.88
CA SER A 101 19.44 -10.78 8.04
C SER A 101 18.37 -9.72 7.75
N THR A 102 18.75 -8.45 7.65
CA THR A 102 17.81 -7.37 7.33
C THR A 102 17.63 -7.22 5.82
N TRP A 103 16.44 -6.77 5.42
CA TRP A 103 16.03 -6.66 4.03
C TRP A 103 15.76 -5.22 3.62
N ASN A 104 16.18 -4.90 2.40
CA ASN A 104 15.93 -3.61 1.79
C ASN A 104 14.64 -3.63 0.98
N TYR A 105 13.90 -2.52 1.00
CA TYR A 105 12.86 -2.24 0.02
C TYR A 105 13.36 -2.38 -1.42
N PHE A 106 14.49 -1.76 -1.78
CA PHE A 106 15.00 -1.76 -3.15
C PHE A 106 15.86 -2.98 -3.45
N GLN A 107 15.62 -3.59 -4.61
CA GLN A 107 16.51 -4.62 -5.16
C GLN A 107 17.74 -4.02 -5.86
N GLY A 108 17.82 -2.70 -6.03
CA GLY A 108 18.87 -2.04 -6.79
C GLY A 108 19.22 -0.70 -6.18
N THR A 109 19.79 0.18 -6.99
CA THR A 109 20.05 1.56 -6.59
C THR A 109 18.73 2.23 -6.17
N PRO A 110 18.64 2.78 -4.96
CA PRO A 110 17.45 3.50 -4.52
C PRO A 110 17.16 4.68 -5.45
N CYS A 111 15.89 4.88 -5.78
CA CYS A 111 15.46 6.00 -6.62
C CYS A 111 14.56 6.96 -5.84
N LYS A 112 14.56 8.25 -6.24
CA LYS A 112 13.72 9.31 -5.65
C LYS A 112 13.84 9.44 -4.12
N THR A 113 14.98 9.01 -3.61
CA THR A 113 15.34 9.04 -2.20
C THR A 113 16.82 9.36 -2.07
N THR A 114 17.35 9.28 -0.88
CA THR A 114 18.78 9.41 -0.57
C THR A 114 19.63 8.36 -1.30
N ARG A 115 20.90 8.71 -1.57
CA ARG A 115 21.88 7.83 -2.24
C ARG A 115 21.99 6.44 -1.60
N GLU A 116 22.05 6.40 -0.27
CA GLU A 116 22.02 5.17 0.52
C GLU A 116 20.64 5.05 1.16
N TYR A 117 19.98 3.90 1.03
CA TYR A 117 18.69 3.63 1.64
C TYR A 117 18.83 2.42 2.57
N PRO A 118 18.55 2.57 3.87
CA PRO A 118 18.74 1.49 4.82
C PRO A 118 17.69 0.41 4.64
N ASP A 119 18.01 -0.77 5.14
CA ASP A 119 17.03 -1.83 5.32
C ASP A 119 15.91 -1.38 6.27
N ASP A 120 14.74 -1.95 6.11
CA ASP A 120 13.56 -1.56 6.86
C ASP A 120 12.84 -2.75 7.48
N VAL A 121 12.19 -2.46 8.60
CA VAL A 121 11.46 -3.44 9.42
C VAL A 121 10.30 -4.03 8.63
N ASP A 122 9.72 -3.30 7.66
CA ASP A 122 8.55 -3.76 6.93
C ASP A 122 8.88 -4.94 6.02
N VAL A 123 9.85 -4.74 5.12
CA VAL A 123 10.31 -5.79 4.21
C VAL A 123 10.96 -6.94 4.98
N THR A 124 11.75 -6.61 6.01
CA THR A 124 12.41 -7.62 6.84
C THR A 124 11.38 -8.51 7.55
N SER A 125 10.30 -7.92 8.08
CA SER A 125 9.25 -8.69 8.76
C SER A 125 8.54 -9.65 7.83
N TYR A 126 8.29 -9.25 6.59
CA TYR A 126 7.73 -10.15 5.57
C TYR A 126 8.70 -11.26 5.19
N ALA A 127 9.96 -10.92 4.93
CA ALA A 127 10.96 -11.89 4.51
C ALA A 127 11.17 -12.98 5.57
N HIS A 128 11.23 -12.61 6.87
CA HIS A 128 11.36 -13.57 7.96
C HIS A 128 10.12 -14.43 8.22
N ARG A 129 8.95 -13.98 7.78
CA ARG A 129 7.69 -14.74 7.88
C ARG A 129 7.45 -15.71 6.74
N LEU A 130 7.99 -15.41 5.56
CA LEU A 130 7.61 -16.10 4.31
C LEU A 130 8.73 -16.92 3.69
N LEU A 131 9.99 -16.61 4.01
CA LEU A 131 11.14 -17.28 3.45
C LEU A 131 11.81 -18.13 4.52
N PRO A 132 12.56 -19.18 4.13
CA PRO A 132 13.34 -19.96 5.08
C PRO A 132 14.43 -19.10 5.73
N HIS A 133 14.47 -19.10 7.06
CA HIS A 133 15.57 -18.57 7.86
C HIS A 133 15.85 -19.53 9.01
N ASP A 134 17.08 -19.58 9.48
CA ASP A 134 17.36 -20.29 10.72
C ASP A 134 16.69 -19.56 11.90
N SER A 135 16.21 -20.36 12.86
CA SER A 135 15.48 -19.86 14.02
C SER A 135 16.32 -18.85 14.81
N SER A 136 17.59 -19.15 15.05
CA SER A 136 18.51 -18.25 15.77
C SER A 136 18.63 -16.87 15.13
N THR A 137 18.79 -16.78 13.82
CA THR A 137 18.86 -15.49 13.10
C THR A 137 17.58 -14.70 13.28
N THR A 138 16.42 -15.34 13.19
CA THR A 138 15.14 -14.65 13.35
C THR A 138 14.91 -14.18 14.79
N HIS A 139 15.25 -15.01 15.78
CA HIS A 139 15.13 -14.62 17.18
C HIS A 139 16.10 -13.49 17.55
N ASN A 140 17.34 -13.53 17.06
CA ASN A 140 18.32 -12.44 17.23
C ASN A 140 17.84 -11.14 16.56
N LEU A 141 17.21 -11.23 15.39
CA LEU A 141 16.61 -10.08 14.71
C LEU A 141 15.47 -9.47 15.54
N LEU A 142 14.59 -10.31 16.10
CA LEU A 142 13.51 -9.84 16.98
C LEU A 142 14.10 -9.10 18.19
N ASP A 143 15.09 -9.67 18.86
CA ASP A 143 15.77 -9.01 19.99
C ASP A 143 16.38 -7.67 19.56
N LYS A 144 17.02 -7.63 18.39
CA LYS A 144 17.56 -6.39 17.79
C LYS A 144 16.49 -5.32 17.58
N MET A 145 15.28 -5.68 17.14
CA MET A 145 14.20 -4.69 16.92
C MET A 145 13.73 -4.00 18.22
N LEU A 146 14.06 -4.53 19.40
CA LEU A 146 13.69 -3.97 20.70
C LEU A 146 14.83 -3.20 21.38
N THR A 147 15.99 -3.06 20.73
CA THR A 147 17.10 -2.31 21.32
C THR A 147 16.82 -0.81 21.28
N PRO A 148 17.44 -0.01 22.17
CA PRO A 148 17.27 1.44 22.18
C PRO A 148 17.59 2.14 20.86
N GLU A 149 18.46 1.55 20.04
CA GLU A 149 18.82 2.07 18.70
C GLU A 149 17.72 1.83 17.66
N MET A 150 16.84 0.84 17.90
CA MET A 150 15.78 0.41 17.00
C MET A 150 14.38 0.81 17.47
N THR A 151 14.26 1.44 18.64
CA THR A 151 13.00 1.95 19.18
C THR A 151 13.03 3.47 19.37
N SER A 152 11.87 4.11 19.39
CA SER A 152 11.74 5.49 19.87
C SER A 152 12.03 5.58 21.38
N PRO A 153 12.16 6.79 21.96
CA PRO A 153 12.28 6.95 23.42
C PRO A 153 11.14 6.29 24.22
N GLU A 154 9.94 6.20 23.62
CA GLU A 154 8.77 5.54 24.21
C GLU A 154 8.76 4.03 24.01
N GLY A 155 9.75 3.45 23.32
CA GLY A 155 9.82 2.01 23.04
C GLY A 155 9.04 1.56 21.80
N ILE A 156 8.71 2.48 20.87
CA ILE A 156 8.01 2.13 19.63
C ILE A 156 9.03 1.68 18.57
N ILE A 157 8.84 0.51 17.97
CA ILE A 157 9.73 -0.01 16.91
C ILE A 157 9.79 0.99 15.75
N GLN A 158 11.01 1.32 15.33
CA GLN A 158 11.27 2.25 14.23
C GLN A 158 11.28 1.56 12.88
N VAL A 159 11.04 2.33 11.82
CA VAL A 159 10.88 1.79 10.46
C VAL A 159 12.21 1.28 9.88
N TYR A 160 13.32 1.96 10.13
CA TYR A 160 14.59 1.66 9.48
C TYR A 160 15.60 1.07 10.45
N PHE A 161 16.43 0.14 9.95
CA PHE A 161 17.64 -0.32 10.63
C PHE A 161 18.76 0.72 10.50
N SER A 162 18.52 1.94 10.99
CA SER A 162 19.47 3.05 10.90
C SER A 162 19.23 4.10 11.98
N PRO A 163 20.24 4.42 12.80
CA PRO A 163 20.11 5.43 13.87
C PRO A 163 19.98 6.86 13.33
N SER A 164 20.30 7.10 12.05
CA SER A 164 20.18 8.41 11.42
C SER A 164 18.79 8.65 10.80
N ARG A 165 17.90 7.65 10.81
CA ARG A 165 16.57 7.73 10.18
C ARG A 165 15.46 7.34 11.13
N ASN A 166 15.27 8.19 12.13
CA ASN A 166 14.27 7.91 13.15
C ASN A 166 12.87 8.19 12.63
N ARG A 167 12.12 7.14 12.28
CA ARG A 167 10.79 7.23 11.66
C ARG A 167 9.87 6.18 12.25
N LEU A 168 8.64 6.61 12.54
CA LEU A 168 7.54 5.75 12.95
C LEU A 168 6.50 5.67 11.83
N ASP A 169 5.90 4.50 11.69
CA ASP A 169 4.70 4.28 10.88
C ASP A 169 3.90 3.12 11.50
N PRO A 170 2.62 3.32 11.82
CA PRO A 170 1.83 2.29 12.50
C PRO A 170 1.55 1.08 11.59
N ALA A 171 1.56 1.23 10.26
CA ALA A 171 1.44 0.09 9.34
C ALA A 171 2.71 -0.79 9.34
N VAL A 172 3.89 -0.17 9.42
CA VAL A 172 5.17 -0.91 9.57
C VAL A 172 5.20 -1.62 10.92
N CYS A 173 4.75 -0.94 11.99
CA CYS A 173 4.65 -1.53 13.32
C CYS A 173 3.73 -2.78 13.33
N ILE A 174 2.63 -2.76 12.58
CA ILE A 174 1.77 -3.95 12.43
C ILE A 174 2.55 -5.12 11.84
N ASN A 175 3.36 -4.89 10.80
CA ASN A 175 4.12 -5.97 10.17
C ASN A 175 5.23 -6.50 11.08
N ALA A 176 5.86 -5.64 11.89
CA ALA A 176 6.73 -6.10 12.98
C ALA A 176 5.98 -6.99 13.97
N LEU A 177 4.83 -6.54 14.48
CA LEU A 177 3.99 -7.30 15.42
C LEU A 177 3.51 -8.64 14.82
N ARG A 178 3.27 -8.70 13.50
CA ARG A 178 2.96 -9.95 12.79
C ARG A 178 4.12 -10.93 12.80
N LEU A 179 5.36 -10.45 12.66
CA LEU A 179 6.53 -11.30 12.80
C LEU A 179 6.65 -11.83 14.24
N TYR A 180 6.47 -10.98 15.26
CA TYR A 180 6.44 -11.43 16.66
C TYR A 180 5.36 -12.47 16.92
N ALA A 181 4.15 -12.28 16.40
CA ALA A 181 3.06 -13.24 16.51
C ALA A 181 3.36 -14.55 15.78
N HIS A 182 4.06 -14.50 14.65
CA HIS A 182 4.44 -15.70 13.90
C HIS A 182 5.44 -16.59 14.66
N HIS A 183 6.29 -16.01 15.51
CA HIS A 183 7.27 -16.74 16.32
C HIS A 183 6.88 -16.85 17.80
N ASP A 184 5.58 -16.78 18.13
CA ASP A 184 5.06 -16.93 19.50
C ASP A 184 5.64 -15.95 20.54
N ARG A 185 6.08 -14.78 20.07
CA ARG A 185 6.68 -13.71 20.91
C ARG A 185 5.83 -12.47 21.01
N TYR A 186 4.56 -12.52 20.57
CA TYR A 186 3.66 -11.37 20.61
C TYR A 186 3.46 -10.84 22.02
N GLU A 187 3.47 -11.68 23.06
CA GLU A 187 3.28 -11.24 24.46
C GLU A 187 4.53 -10.64 25.14
N THR A 188 5.61 -10.41 24.39
CA THR A 188 6.81 -9.74 24.92
C THR A 188 6.45 -8.36 25.52
N PRO A 189 6.72 -8.09 26.82
CA PRO A 189 6.33 -6.85 27.49
C PRO A 189 6.86 -5.58 26.82
N SER A 190 8.09 -5.62 26.29
CA SER A 190 8.71 -4.49 25.57
C SER A 190 7.97 -4.07 24.30
N LEU A 191 7.03 -4.89 23.80
CA LEU A 191 6.16 -4.51 22.66
C LEU A 191 5.01 -3.58 23.06
N SER A 192 4.76 -3.37 24.36
CA SER A 192 3.57 -2.65 24.84
C SER A 192 3.38 -1.29 24.17
N ALA A 193 4.44 -0.49 24.04
CA ALA A 193 4.37 0.82 23.39
C ALA A 193 4.01 0.71 21.89
N THR A 194 4.58 -0.27 21.19
CA THR A 194 4.27 -0.53 19.77
C THR A 194 2.83 -1.01 19.59
N LYS A 195 2.34 -1.91 20.46
CA LYS A 195 0.93 -2.37 20.46
C LYS A 195 -0.03 -1.20 20.70
N THR A 196 0.25 -0.37 21.70
CA THR A 196 -0.54 0.83 22.03
C THR A 196 -0.56 1.81 20.87
N TYR A 197 0.59 2.08 20.24
CA TYR A 197 0.68 2.97 19.09
C TYR A 197 -0.22 2.54 17.92
N VAL A 198 -0.24 1.24 17.61
CA VAL A 198 -1.13 0.66 16.57
C VAL A 198 -2.60 0.76 16.99
N LEU A 199 -2.93 0.38 18.23
CA LEU A 199 -4.29 0.40 18.74
C LEU A 199 -4.87 1.82 18.77
N GLU A 200 -4.13 2.79 19.28
CA GLU A 200 -4.55 4.19 19.31
C GLU A 200 -4.72 4.76 17.90
N THR A 201 -3.87 4.36 16.95
CA THR A 201 -4.03 4.76 15.54
C THR A 201 -5.39 4.31 14.99
N LEU A 202 -5.82 3.08 15.31
CA LEU A 202 -7.13 2.55 14.94
C LEU A 202 -8.27 3.28 15.66
N LEU A 203 -8.20 3.37 17.00
CA LEU A 203 -9.26 3.93 17.85
C LEU A 203 -9.52 5.40 17.53
N GLN A 204 -8.47 6.17 17.31
CA GLN A 204 -8.55 7.59 16.97
C GLN A 204 -8.77 7.84 15.47
N ARG A 205 -8.97 6.79 14.65
CA ARG A 205 -9.18 6.88 13.20
C ARG A 205 -8.07 7.63 12.44
N ARG A 206 -6.87 7.71 13.01
CA ARG A 206 -5.71 8.43 12.40
C ARG A 206 -5.31 7.84 11.05
N TYR A 207 -5.55 6.54 10.85
CA TYR A 207 -5.25 5.85 9.59
C TYR A 207 -6.14 6.30 8.41
N LEU A 208 -7.28 6.98 8.64
CA LEU A 208 -8.21 7.37 7.56
C LEU A 208 -7.57 8.29 6.52
N SER A 209 -6.59 9.09 6.93
CA SER A 209 -5.80 9.96 6.05
C SER A 209 -4.55 9.28 5.46
N GLY A 210 -4.46 7.96 5.62
CA GLY A 210 -3.24 7.18 5.40
C GLY A 210 -2.26 7.31 6.56
N THR A 211 -1.16 6.58 6.46
CA THR A 211 0.00 6.66 7.36
C THR A 211 1.15 7.39 6.67
N ARG A 212 2.36 7.32 7.25
CA ARG A 212 3.53 8.00 6.71
C ARG A 212 3.87 7.50 5.31
N TYR A 213 3.88 6.19 5.11
CA TYR A 213 4.22 5.56 3.83
C TYR A 213 3.02 4.96 3.11
N TYR A 214 1.88 4.75 3.76
CA TYR A 214 0.72 4.10 3.15
C TYR A 214 -0.42 5.11 2.96
N PRO A 215 -0.68 5.58 1.72
CA PRO A 215 -1.68 6.63 1.50
C PRO A 215 -3.11 6.14 1.70
N SER A 216 -3.37 4.85 1.49
CA SER A 216 -4.71 4.28 1.58
C SER A 216 -4.99 3.72 2.99
N PRO A 217 -6.14 4.07 3.61
CA PRO A 217 -6.55 3.46 4.87
C PRO A 217 -6.80 1.96 4.76
N ASP A 218 -7.17 1.49 3.56
CA ASP A 218 -7.44 0.08 3.32
C ASP A 218 -6.15 -0.77 3.47
N VAL A 219 -4.96 -0.20 3.24
CA VAL A 219 -3.67 -0.89 3.45
C VAL A 219 -3.40 -1.10 4.95
N PHE A 220 -3.64 -0.07 5.78
CA PHE A 220 -3.50 -0.19 7.23
C PHE A 220 -4.45 -1.27 7.80
N LEU A 221 -5.72 -1.22 7.39
CA LEU A 221 -6.71 -2.21 7.83
C LEU A 221 -6.39 -3.62 7.32
N TYR A 222 -5.84 -3.75 6.11
CA TYR A 222 -5.38 -5.03 5.58
C TYR A 222 -4.26 -5.64 6.42
N PHE A 223 -3.18 -4.90 6.70
CA PHE A 223 -2.12 -5.43 7.57
C PHE A 223 -2.65 -5.77 8.96
N LEU A 224 -3.53 -4.93 9.51
CA LEU A 224 -4.09 -5.17 10.84
C LEU A 224 -4.99 -6.41 10.86
N ALA A 225 -5.77 -6.66 9.79
CA ALA A 225 -6.57 -7.87 9.64
C ALA A 225 -5.70 -9.13 9.64
N HIS A 226 -4.54 -9.10 8.97
CA HIS A 226 -3.58 -10.20 9.03
C HIS A 226 -2.99 -10.41 10.42
N LEU A 227 -2.75 -9.35 11.20
CA LEU A 227 -2.29 -9.46 12.58
C LEU A 227 -3.35 -10.10 13.49
N VAL A 228 -4.59 -9.59 13.47
CA VAL A 228 -5.64 -10.09 14.37
C VAL A 228 -6.15 -11.49 14.00
N ARG A 229 -5.76 -12.04 12.83
CA ARG A 229 -5.96 -13.46 12.53
C ARG A 229 -5.30 -14.35 13.59
N HIS A 230 -4.13 -13.94 14.09
CA HIS A 230 -3.37 -14.63 15.13
C HIS A 230 -3.79 -14.22 16.55
N ILE A 231 -4.63 -13.18 16.70
CA ILE A 231 -5.09 -12.64 17.98
C ILE A 231 -6.61 -12.50 17.91
N PRO A 232 -7.37 -13.60 18.14
CA PRO A 232 -8.81 -13.64 17.87
C PRO A 232 -9.62 -12.53 18.56
N LEU A 233 -9.21 -12.10 19.76
CA LEU A 233 -9.85 -11.01 20.52
C LEU A 233 -9.78 -9.64 19.80
N GLY A 234 -8.86 -9.46 18.85
CA GLY A 234 -8.73 -8.24 18.06
C GLY A 234 -9.70 -8.15 16.88
N ARG A 235 -10.30 -9.26 16.42
CA ARG A 235 -11.17 -9.28 15.23
C ARG A 235 -12.40 -8.36 15.34
N PRO A 236 -13.13 -8.32 16.48
CA PRO A 236 -14.28 -7.43 16.63
C PRO A 236 -13.93 -5.94 16.45
N LEU A 237 -12.71 -5.53 16.82
CA LEU A 237 -12.26 -4.14 16.72
C LEU A 237 -12.17 -3.65 15.28
N LEU A 238 -12.02 -4.55 14.30
CA LEU A 238 -11.91 -4.19 12.88
C LEU A 238 -13.23 -4.19 12.13
N ARG A 239 -14.30 -4.77 12.68
CA ARG A 239 -15.58 -4.90 11.97
C ARG A 239 -16.18 -3.54 11.61
N GLY A 240 -16.27 -2.63 12.59
CA GLY A 240 -16.74 -1.25 12.40
C GLY A 240 -15.85 -0.47 11.42
N PRO A 241 -14.54 -0.36 11.68
CA PRO A 241 -13.57 0.26 10.77
C PRO A 241 -13.67 -0.21 9.31
N LEU A 242 -13.80 -1.51 9.06
CA LEU A 242 -13.94 -2.04 7.70
C LEU A 242 -15.30 -1.69 7.09
N ALA A 243 -16.39 -1.77 7.85
CA ALA A 243 -17.72 -1.40 7.37
C ALA A 243 -17.82 0.07 6.98
N GLU A 244 -17.14 0.97 7.72
CA GLU A 244 -17.03 2.41 7.40
C GLU A 244 -16.38 2.67 6.02
N ARG A 245 -15.62 1.69 5.50
CA ARG A 245 -14.95 1.78 4.19
C ARG A 245 -15.85 1.37 3.03
N PHE A 246 -16.96 0.65 3.24
CA PHE A 246 -17.82 0.24 2.14
C PHE A 246 -18.33 1.45 1.34
N HIS A 247 -18.45 1.27 0.02
CA HIS A 247 -18.84 2.30 -0.94
C HIS A 247 -17.89 3.51 -1.02
N ARG A 248 -16.82 3.56 -0.23
CA ARG A 248 -15.79 4.59 -0.37
C ARG A 248 -14.96 4.35 -1.62
N PRO A 249 -14.55 5.42 -2.34
CA PRO A 249 -13.65 5.32 -3.47
C PRO A 249 -12.38 4.54 -3.11
N ALA A 250 -11.96 3.67 -4.02
CA ALA A 250 -10.77 2.84 -3.90
C ALA A 250 -10.28 2.48 -5.30
N ASP A 251 -8.96 2.45 -5.49
CA ASP A 251 -8.37 1.74 -6.62
C ASP A 251 -8.53 0.21 -6.44
N ALA A 252 -8.20 -0.56 -7.47
CA ALA A 252 -8.37 -2.01 -7.45
C ALA A 252 -7.57 -2.67 -6.31
N LEU A 253 -6.38 -2.14 -5.97
CA LEU A 253 -5.56 -2.66 -4.87
C LEU A 253 -6.23 -2.45 -3.52
N SER A 254 -6.63 -1.21 -3.23
CA SER A 254 -7.28 -0.85 -1.96
C SER A 254 -8.61 -1.59 -1.79
N LEU A 255 -9.36 -1.78 -2.87
CA LEU A 255 -10.61 -2.54 -2.83
C LEU A 255 -10.34 -4.03 -2.60
N ALA A 256 -9.38 -4.64 -3.28
CA ALA A 256 -9.02 -6.03 -3.06
C ALA A 256 -8.49 -6.27 -1.62
N MET A 257 -7.65 -5.37 -1.12
CA MET A 257 -7.17 -5.39 0.28
C MET A 257 -8.33 -5.27 1.28
N ARG A 258 -9.31 -4.40 1.04
CA ARG A 258 -10.51 -4.29 1.87
C ARG A 258 -11.32 -5.58 1.89
N LEU A 259 -11.55 -6.18 0.73
CA LEU A 259 -12.30 -7.45 0.61
C LEU A 259 -11.58 -8.61 1.31
N GLU A 260 -10.25 -8.69 1.16
CA GLU A 260 -9.46 -9.70 1.85
C GLU A 260 -9.44 -9.47 3.37
N ALA A 261 -9.30 -8.21 3.82
CA ALA A 261 -9.39 -7.87 5.23
C ALA A 261 -10.75 -8.28 5.82
N CYS A 262 -11.85 -7.98 5.12
CA CYS A 262 -13.20 -8.41 5.46
C CYS A 262 -13.29 -9.94 5.61
N ARG A 263 -12.73 -10.70 4.66
CA ARG A 263 -12.67 -12.16 4.72
C ARG A 263 -11.96 -12.64 5.97
N LEU A 264 -10.77 -12.09 6.27
CA LEU A 264 -9.94 -12.48 7.42
C LEU A 264 -10.61 -12.22 8.78
N VAL A 265 -11.52 -11.25 8.87
CA VAL A 265 -12.22 -10.90 10.12
C VAL A 265 -13.69 -11.32 10.15
N GLY A 266 -14.16 -12.05 9.13
CA GLY A 266 -15.54 -12.55 9.03
C GLY A 266 -16.58 -11.43 8.87
N VAL A 267 -16.27 -10.38 8.13
CA VAL A 267 -17.23 -9.32 7.74
C VAL A 267 -17.64 -9.59 6.31
N GLU A 268 -18.95 -9.73 6.05
CA GLU A 268 -19.44 -9.87 4.69
C GLU A 268 -19.56 -8.49 4.02
N PRO A 269 -18.80 -8.21 2.95
CA PRO A 269 -18.92 -6.95 2.23
C PRO A 269 -20.20 -6.94 1.37
N PRO A 270 -20.80 -5.77 1.10
CA PRO A 270 -21.92 -5.66 0.17
C PRO A 270 -21.56 -6.24 -1.21
N ALA A 271 -22.49 -6.95 -1.85
CA ALA A 271 -22.29 -7.55 -3.17
C ALA A 271 -21.81 -6.53 -4.24
N ALA A 272 -22.19 -5.25 -4.07
CA ALA A 272 -21.74 -4.15 -4.92
C ALA A 272 -20.21 -3.93 -4.89
N GLU A 273 -19.52 -4.21 -3.78
CA GLU A 273 -18.06 -4.09 -3.71
C GLU A 273 -17.37 -5.11 -4.63
N ARG A 274 -17.84 -6.37 -4.62
CA ARG A 274 -17.32 -7.43 -5.51
C ARG A 274 -17.58 -7.11 -6.98
N LYS A 275 -18.81 -6.69 -7.31
CA LYS A 275 -19.16 -6.23 -8.66
C LYS A 275 -18.28 -5.06 -9.11
N ARG A 276 -17.96 -4.13 -8.20
CA ARG A 276 -17.06 -3.00 -8.49
C ARG A 276 -15.64 -3.47 -8.77
N LEU A 277 -15.13 -4.45 -8.00
CA LEU A 277 -13.81 -5.04 -8.28
C LEU A 277 -13.80 -5.73 -9.66
N LEU A 278 -14.77 -6.59 -9.96
CA LEU A 278 -14.84 -7.27 -11.28
C LEU A 278 -14.87 -6.27 -12.45
N ALA A 279 -15.61 -5.16 -12.29
CA ALA A 279 -15.69 -4.12 -13.30
C ALA A 279 -14.36 -3.34 -13.52
N MET A 280 -13.40 -3.45 -12.59
CA MET A 280 -12.06 -2.84 -12.72
C MET A 280 -11.10 -3.72 -13.53
N GLN A 281 -11.46 -4.96 -13.88
CA GLN A 281 -10.59 -5.85 -14.65
C GLN A 281 -10.39 -5.32 -16.08
N ARG A 282 -9.15 -5.28 -16.53
CA ARG A 282 -8.74 -4.84 -17.87
C ARG A 282 -8.98 -5.93 -18.92
N PRO A 283 -9.01 -5.59 -20.22
CA PRO A 283 -9.13 -6.56 -21.31
C PRO A 283 -8.00 -7.62 -21.37
N ASP A 284 -6.82 -7.32 -20.82
CA ASP A 284 -5.71 -8.29 -20.76
C ASP A 284 -5.78 -9.24 -19.54
N GLY A 285 -6.80 -9.10 -18.68
CA GLY A 285 -7.02 -9.91 -17.49
C GLY A 285 -6.45 -9.33 -16.20
N SER A 286 -5.60 -8.31 -16.28
CA SER A 286 -5.02 -7.64 -15.12
C SER A 286 -5.91 -6.54 -14.56
N PHE A 287 -5.39 -5.83 -13.57
CA PHE A 287 -5.96 -4.60 -13.04
C PHE A 287 -5.02 -3.43 -13.29
N ASP A 288 -5.50 -2.20 -13.13
CA ASP A 288 -4.64 -1.03 -13.12
C ASP A 288 -3.71 -1.05 -11.89
N PRO A 289 -2.52 -0.42 -11.97
CA PRO A 289 -1.61 -0.28 -10.83
C PRO A 289 -2.32 0.48 -9.69
N GLY A 290 -2.50 -0.17 -8.54
CA GLY A 290 -2.93 0.49 -7.32
C GLY A 290 -1.76 1.03 -6.52
N TRP A 291 -1.97 2.14 -5.82
CA TRP A 291 -0.92 2.91 -5.13
C TRP A 291 -0.69 2.37 -3.72
N LEU A 292 0.22 1.39 -3.60
CA LEU A 292 0.53 0.70 -2.34
C LEU A 292 1.10 1.67 -1.31
N CYS A 293 2.19 2.35 -1.65
CA CYS A 293 2.92 3.21 -0.73
C CYS A 293 3.37 4.52 -1.38
N LYS A 294 4.04 5.37 -0.63
CA LYS A 294 4.60 6.65 -1.08
C LYS A 294 5.93 6.93 -0.39
N PHE A 295 6.76 7.72 -1.05
CA PHE A 295 7.96 8.27 -0.41
C PHE A 295 7.57 9.25 0.70
N GLY A 296 8.09 9.03 1.91
CA GLY A 296 7.66 9.80 3.09
C GLY A 296 8.01 11.30 3.08
N ARG A 297 8.87 11.78 2.16
CA ARG A 297 9.21 13.21 2.03
C ARG A 297 8.54 13.86 0.82
N SER A 298 8.63 13.26 -0.36
CA SER A 298 8.11 13.82 -1.61
C SER A 298 6.64 13.46 -1.87
N ALA A 299 6.09 12.49 -1.14
CA ALA A 299 4.76 11.92 -1.35
C ALA A 299 4.51 11.29 -2.74
N VAL A 300 5.56 11.15 -3.56
CA VAL A 300 5.51 10.39 -4.82
C VAL A 300 5.01 8.98 -4.51
N ARG A 301 3.97 8.55 -5.22
CA ARG A 301 3.32 7.26 -4.98
C ARG A 301 4.04 6.15 -5.72
N ILE A 302 4.03 4.97 -5.13
CA ILE A 302 4.57 3.75 -5.70
C ILE A 302 3.42 2.74 -5.77
N GLY A 303 3.10 2.32 -6.99
CA GLY A 303 2.08 1.32 -7.27
C GLY A 303 2.68 0.05 -7.85
N ASN A 304 1.93 -1.04 -7.82
CA ASN A 304 2.36 -2.29 -8.42
C ASN A 304 1.18 -3.03 -9.05
N ARG A 305 1.23 -3.17 -10.38
CA ARG A 305 0.18 -3.83 -11.17
C ARG A 305 0.10 -5.33 -10.92
N GLY A 306 1.24 -5.98 -10.70
CA GLY A 306 1.33 -7.40 -10.36
C GLY A 306 0.65 -7.69 -9.02
N LEU A 307 1.01 -6.97 -7.98
CA LEU A 307 0.39 -7.06 -6.65
C LEU A 307 -1.10 -6.76 -6.70
N THR A 308 -1.49 -5.72 -7.43
CA THR A 308 -2.91 -5.37 -7.57
C THR A 308 -3.69 -6.51 -8.21
N THR A 309 -3.12 -7.13 -9.25
CA THR A 309 -3.73 -8.27 -9.93
C THR A 309 -3.76 -9.51 -9.03
N ALA A 310 -2.69 -9.76 -8.26
CA ALA A 310 -2.59 -10.87 -7.32
C ALA A 310 -3.65 -10.81 -6.20
N LEU A 311 -3.82 -9.64 -5.58
CA LEU A 311 -4.83 -9.45 -4.55
C LEU A 311 -6.25 -9.47 -5.13
N ALA A 312 -6.46 -8.87 -6.30
CA ALA A 312 -7.77 -8.89 -6.94
C ALA A 312 -8.20 -10.32 -7.31
N VAL A 313 -7.30 -11.14 -7.88
CA VAL A 313 -7.64 -12.53 -8.20
C VAL A 313 -7.92 -13.36 -6.95
N ARG A 314 -7.13 -13.17 -5.88
CA ARG A 314 -7.39 -13.82 -4.59
C ARG A 314 -8.78 -13.49 -4.05
N ALA A 315 -9.18 -12.21 -4.10
CA ALA A 315 -10.50 -11.76 -3.64
C ALA A 315 -11.65 -12.32 -4.49
N ILE A 316 -11.46 -12.46 -5.81
CA ILE A 316 -12.43 -13.04 -6.74
C ILE A 316 -12.56 -14.55 -6.50
N GLU A 317 -11.44 -15.28 -6.40
CA GLU A 317 -11.42 -16.72 -6.13
C GLU A 317 -12.08 -17.05 -4.79
N ALA A 318 -11.80 -16.26 -3.74
CA ALA A 318 -12.41 -16.45 -2.42
C ALA A 318 -13.93 -16.20 -2.41
N ALA A 319 -14.44 -15.34 -3.29
CA ALA A 319 -15.88 -15.14 -3.43
C ALA A 319 -16.56 -16.36 -4.08
N ALA A 320 -15.93 -16.90 -5.12
CA ALA A 320 -16.45 -18.05 -5.87
C ALA A 320 -16.46 -19.35 -5.04
N ALA A 321 -15.49 -19.52 -4.14
CA ALA A 321 -15.38 -20.72 -3.29
C ALA A 321 -16.44 -20.79 -2.17
N GLY A 322 -17.22 -19.72 -1.94
CA GLY A 322 -17.99 -19.57 -0.70
C GLY A 322 -17.05 -19.45 0.51
N MET A 323 -17.50 -18.84 1.62
CA MET A 323 -16.67 -18.65 2.81
C MET A 323 -16.40 -19.98 3.58
N SER A 324 -15.76 -20.96 2.96
CA SER A 324 -15.21 -22.13 3.63
C SER A 324 -13.80 -21.80 4.12
N ASP A 325 -13.72 -21.43 5.39
CA ASP A 325 -12.46 -21.07 6.06
C ASP A 325 -11.83 -22.34 6.63
N ASP A 326 -11.12 -23.09 5.80
CA ASP A 326 -10.28 -24.21 6.25
C ASP A 326 -8.90 -24.28 5.57
N HIS A 327 -8.48 -23.18 4.92
CA HIS A 327 -7.14 -23.10 4.37
C HIS A 327 -6.13 -22.66 5.44
N LYS A 328 -5.63 -23.62 6.22
CA LYS A 328 -4.33 -23.46 6.88
C LYS A 328 -3.30 -23.19 5.78
N PRO A 329 -2.58 -22.05 5.78
CA PRO A 329 -1.44 -21.92 4.90
C PRO A 329 -0.47 -23.04 5.24
N ALA A 330 -0.06 -23.81 4.24
CA ALA A 330 1.05 -24.74 4.40
C ALA A 330 2.25 -23.92 4.87
N LEU A 331 2.69 -24.20 6.10
CA LEU A 331 4.01 -23.79 6.56
C LEU A 331 4.99 -24.52 5.66
N LEU A 332 5.69 -23.77 4.80
CA LEU A 332 6.89 -24.26 4.13
C LEU A 332 8.06 -24.14 5.10
#